data_AF-A0A3C0WD24-F1
#
_entry.id   AF-A0A3C0WD24-F1
#
_cell.length_a   1.000
_cell.length_b   1.000
_cell.length_c   1.000
_cell.angle_alpha   90.00
_cell.angle_beta   90.00
_cell.angle_gamma   90.00
#
_symmetry.space_group_name_H-M   'P 1'
#
loop_
_entity.id
_entity.type
_entity.pdbx_description
1 polymer ?
#
loop_
_entity_poly.entity_id
_entity_poly.type
_entity_poly.pdbx_seq_one_letter_code
_entity_poly.pdbx_strand_id
1 'polypeptide(L)'
;DITIPAGKAITLDLATFTLTGSSSHTITNEGTLTVIGSGKVVNTDGGKAALFNNVNAVANLNGGTFEGTTWYVIKNLGTITMNGASVDQKDTGSSAIDNGWYGNPGNDCNVTHPDNGYTAKLTIANGNFSGGMNTVKNDDYGVLEISGGTFSNTNGPTVLNWNVATISGGEFKVNSTATSVIANGSFNNEADKGQLTITGGQFTSSDNGNGNLLGYGVGGQNGGSVTISGGKFTGKMVAEGYPYEPVISGGTFSDQESAKKYLENDNLVVNPATGKVEPKTITIIVPSEGGNTTTTPSTDNTKNPSTG
;
A
#
# COMPACT_ATOMS: atom_id res chain seq x y z
N ASP A 1 7.46 -22.82 -17.81
CA ASP A 1 8.31 -21.94 -16.97
C ASP A 1 9.32 -21.22 -17.85
N ILE A 2 9.56 -19.93 -17.61
CA ILE A 2 10.56 -19.12 -18.33
C ILE A 2 11.48 -18.39 -17.37
N THR A 3 12.74 -18.23 -17.76
CA THR A 3 13.73 -17.42 -17.02
C THR A 3 14.20 -16.28 -17.89
N ILE A 4 14.10 -15.05 -17.37
CA ILE A 4 14.71 -13.86 -17.97
C ILE A 4 16.11 -13.73 -17.38
N PRO A 5 17.19 -13.92 -18.16
CA PRO A 5 18.54 -13.93 -17.61
C PRO A 5 19.01 -12.55 -17.14
N ALA A 6 19.92 -12.54 -16.18
CA ALA A 6 20.58 -11.32 -15.73
C ALA A 6 21.25 -10.55 -16.90
N GLY A 7 21.14 -9.22 -16.86
CA GLY A 7 21.65 -8.33 -17.90
C GLY A 7 20.90 -8.40 -19.24
N LYS A 8 19.76 -9.11 -19.32
CA LYS A 8 18.89 -9.10 -20.50
C LYS A 8 17.64 -8.26 -20.25
N ALA A 9 17.22 -7.55 -21.29
CA ALA A 9 15.97 -6.82 -21.32
C ALA A 9 15.00 -7.51 -22.29
N ILE A 10 13.86 -7.96 -21.79
CA ILE A 10 12.85 -8.70 -22.54
C ILE A 10 11.51 -7.99 -22.39
N THR A 11 10.80 -7.83 -23.51
CA THR A 11 9.36 -7.48 -23.49
C THR A 11 8.56 -8.73 -23.82
N LEU A 12 7.66 -9.11 -22.90
CA LEU A 12 6.69 -10.16 -23.08
C LEU A 12 5.33 -9.51 -23.40
N ASP A 13 4.93 -9.58 -24.66
CA ASP A 13 3.57 -9.24 -25.07
C ASP A 13 2.68 -10.46 -24.93
N LEU A 14 1.78 -10.43 -23.96
CA LEU A 14 0.83 -11.51 -23.74
C LEU A 14 -0.29 -11.51 -24.79
N ALA A 15 -0.50 -10.42 -25.54
CA ALA A 15 -1.70 -10.21 -26.34
C ALA A 15 -2.96 -10.60 -25.54
N THR A 16 -3.59 -11.73 -25.87
CA THR A 16 -4.69 -12.34 -25.09
C THR A 16 -4.39 -13.77 -24.62
N PHE A 17 -3.14 -14.22 -24.74
CA PHE A 17 -2.71 -15.58 -24.43
C PHE A 17 -2.49 -15.80 -22.93
N THR A 18 -2.59 -17.05 -22.51
CA THR A 18 -2.27 -17.48 -21.15
C THR A 18 -0.93 -18.21 -21.15
N LEU A 19 0.02 -17.72 -20.36
CA LEU A 19 1.25 -18.42 -20.00
C LEU A 19 1.03 -19.16 -18.67
N THR A 20 1.08 -20.47 -18.70
CA THR A 20 0.88 -21.32 -17.50
C THR A 20 2.19 -21.97 -17.08
N GLY A 21 2.51 -21.88 -15.78
CA GLY A 21 3.65 -22.57 -15.17
C GLY A 21 3.39 -24.06 -15.05
N SER A 22 4.44 -24.87 -15.09
CA SER A 22 4.35 -26.34 -15.06
C SER A 22 4.97 -26.98 -13.82
N SER A 23 6.08 -26.43 -13.31
CA SER A 23 6.89 -27.07 -12.27
C SER A 23 7.76 -26.11 -11.44
N SER A 24 7.72 -24.82 -11.77
CA SER A 24 8.52 -23.77 -11.16
C SER A 24 7.70 -22.48 -11.17
N HIS A 25 8.31 -21.34 -10.84
CA HIS A 25 7.69 -20.05 -11.13
C HIS A 25 7.36 -19.97 -12.62
N THR A 26 6.19 -19.43 -12.96
CA THR A 26 5.81 -19.30 -14.37
C THR A 26 6.83 -18.41 -15.09
N ILE A 27 7.23 -17.33 -14.42
CA ILE A 27 8.32 -16.44 -14.80
C ILE A 27 9.28 -16.28 -13.61
N THR A 28 10.55 -16.60 -13.82
CA THR A 28 11.66 -16.15 -12.98
C THR A 28 12.38 -15.00 -13.68
N ASN A 29 12.39 -13.82 -13.08
CA ASN A 29 13.09 -12.66 -13.62
C ASN A 29 14.38 -12.39 -12.85
N GLU A 30 15.51 -12.49 -13.55
CA GLU A 30 16.85 -12.10 -13.07
C GLU A 30 17.38 -10.85 -13.80
N GLY A 31 16.64 -10.34 -14.80
CA GLY A 31 17.05 -9.24 -15.67
C GLY A 31 16.06 -8.08 -15.64
N THR A 32 15.74 -7.54 -16.82
CA THR A 32 14.71 -6.53 -17.01
C THR A 32 13.55 -7.10 -17.81
N LEU A 33 12.37 -7.20 -17.20
CA LEU A 33 11.16 -7.69 -17.82
C LEU A 33 10.16 -6.54 -18.02
N THR A 34 9.56 -6.44 -19.20
CA THR A 34 8.37 -5.62 -19.42
C THR A 34 7.23 -6.52 -19.88
N VAL A 35 6.08 -6.44 -19.22
CA VAL A 35 4.88 -7.21 -19.58
C VAL A 35 3.80 -6.26 -20.11
N ILE A 36 3.27 -6.59 -21.29
CA ILE A 36 2.16 -5.88 -21.94
C ILE A 36 1.09 -6.86 -22.42
N GLY A 37 0.00 -6.33 -22.96
CA GLY A 37 -1.16 -7.12 -23.40
C GLY A 37 -2.13 -7.40 -22.25
N SER A 38 -3.26 -8.03 -22.55
CA SER A 38 -4.33 -8.35 -21.59
C SER A 38 -4.42 -9.85 -21.27
N GLY A 39 -3.47 -10.65 -21.74
CA GLY A 39 -3.38 -12.08 -21.45
C GLY A 39 -3.05 -12.37 -19.99
N LYS A 40 -2.75 -13.63 -19.68
CA LYS A 40 -2.57 -14.09 -18.30
C LYS A 40 -1.21 -14.73 -18.06
N VAL A 41 -0.75 -14.65 -16.82
CA VAL A 41 0.36 -15.45 -16.29
C VAL A 41 -0.16 -16.20 -15.07
N VAL A 42 -0.18 -17.53 -15.14
CA VAL A 42 -0.84 -18.36 -14.13
C VAL A 42 0.15 -19.34 -13.53
N ASN A 43 0.10 -19.53 -12.21
CA ASN A 43 0.78 -20.63 -11.54
C ASN A 43 -0.14 -21.30 -10.51
N THR A 44 -0.16 -22.62 -10.48
CA THR A 44 -0.94 -23.39 -9.50
C THR A 44 -0.08 -24.35 -8.68
N ASP A 45 1.24 -24.33 -8.89
CA ASP A 45 2.18 -25.20 -8.20
C ASP A 45 2.51 -24.65 -6.80
N GLY A 46 2.56 -25.54 -5.81
CA GLY A 46 2.78 -25.18 -4.41
C GLY A 46 4.13 -24.50 -4.21
N GLY A 47 4.13 -23.36 -3.53
CA GLY A 47 5.36 -22.60 -3.29
C GLY A 47 5.95 -21.93 -4.53
N LYS A 48 5.17 -21.77 -5.61
CA LYS A 48 5.60 -21.13 -6.86
C LYS A 48 4.68 -19.98 -7.26
N ALA A 49 5.30 -18.83 -7.49
CA ALA A 49 4.65 -17.63 -8.00
C ALA A 49 4.41 -17.65 -9.52
N ALA A 50 3.41 -16.89 -9.97
CA ALA A 50 3.27 -16.52 -11.38
C ALA A 50 4.46 -15.65 -11.83
N LEU A 51 4.93 -14.76 -10.96
CA LEU A 51 6.17 -14.00 -11.15
C LEU A 51 7.03 -14.04 -9.89
N PHE A 52 8.25 -14.55 -10.02
CA PHE A 52 9.32 -14.30 -9.07
C PHE A 52 10.28 -13.27 -9.68
N ASN A 53 10.38 -12.09 -9.06
CA ASN A 53 11.31 -11.04 -9.44
C ASN A 53 12.47 -11.02 -8.46
N ASN A 54 13.64 -11.49 -8.88
CA ASN A 54 14.78 -11.70 -8.00
C ASN A 54 15.51 -10.38 -7.66
N VAL A 55 16.44 -10.45 -6.72
CA VAL A 55 17.35 -9.36 -6.35
C VAL A 55 18.01 -8.75 -7.59
N ASN A 56 18.09 -7.42 -7.63
CA ASN A 56 18.56 -6.60 -8.76
C ASN A 56 17.72 -6.70 -10.05
N ALA A 57 16.74 -7.58 -10.14
CA ALA A 57 15.86 -7.66 -11.29
C ALA A 57 14.84 -6.53 -11.29
N VAL A 58 14.47 -6.07 -12.49
CA VAL A 58 13.50 -5.00 -12.71
C VAL A 58 12.33 -5.56 -13.53
N ALA A 59 11.10 -5.37 -13.06
CA ALA A 59 9.90 -5.69 -13.83
C ALA A 59 8.99 -4.47 -13.99
N ASN A 60 8.56 -4.21 -15.23
CA ASN A 60 7.55 -3.21 -15.57
C ASN A 60 6.28 -3.93 -16.03
N LEU A 61 5.27 -3.98 -15.17
CA LEU A 61 4.01 -4.71 -15.39
C LEU A 61 2.95 -3.72 -15.85
N ASN A 62 2.90 -3.50 -17.17
CA ASN A 62 2.01 -2.52 -17.83
C ASN A 62 0.71 -3.16 -18.35
N GLY A 63 0.51 -4.45 -18.10
CA GLY A 63 -0.66 -5.21 -18.52
C GLY A 63 -0.61 -6.65 -18.00
N GLY A 64 -1.63 -7.40 -18.38
CA GLY A 64 -1.81 -8.80 -18.04
C GLY A 64 -2.48 -9.03 -16.68
N THR A 65 -2.99 -10.23 -16.49
CA THR A 65 -3.51 -10.71 -15.20
C THR A 65 -2.65 -11.84 -14.67
N PHE A 66 -2.10 -11.67 -13.47
CA PHE A 66 -1.33 -12.68 -12.76
C PHE A 66 -2.25 -13.43 -11.80
N GLU A 67 -2.28 -14.75 -11.86
CA GLU A 67 -3.18 -15.58 -11.04
C GLU A 67 -2.41 -16.69 -10.30
N GLY A 68 -2.82 -16.98 -9.06
CA GLY A 68 -2.26 -18.04 -8.22
C GLY A 68 -3.27 -18.68 -7.27
N THR A 69 -2.95 -19.88 -6.75
CA THR A 69 -3.91 -20.69 -5.97
C THR A 69 -3.37 -21.34 -4.69
N THR A 70 -2.08 -21.22 -4.36
CA THR A 70 -1.47 -21.98 -3.25
C THR A 70 -0.30 -21.28 -2.55
N TRP A 71 0.21 -20.18 -3.10
CA TRP A 71 1.33 -19.38 -2.58
C TRP A 71 1.24 -17.95 -3.12
N TYR A 72 2.24 -17.09 -2.90
CA TYR A 72 2.28 -15.74 -3.48
C TYR A 72 2.08 -15.77 -4.99
N VAL A 73 1.23 -14.90 -5.53
CA VAL A 73 1.09 -14.74 -7.00
C VAL A 73 2.33 -14.04 -7.55
N ILE A 74 2.80 -13.01 -6.84
CA ILE A 74 4.04 -12.31 -7.14
C ILE A 74 4.93 -12.30 -5.89
N LYS A 75 6.16 -12.79 -6.02
CA LYS A 75 7.23 -12.61 -5.03
C LYS A 75 8.25 -11.62 -5.59
N ASN A 76 8.48 -10.53 -4.88
CA ASN A 76 9.42 -9.50 -5.28
C ASN A 76 10.54 -9.32 -4.27
N LEU A 77 11.77 -9.61 -4.72
CA LEU A 77 13.03 -9.28 -4.05
C LEU A 77 13.82 -8.21 -4.83
N GLY A 78 13.31 -7.79 -5.99
CA GLY A 78 13.89 -6.79 -6.89
C GLY A 78 13.13 -5.47 -6.86
N THR A 79 13.00 -4.87 -8.04
CA THR A 79 12.16 -3.69 -8.27
C THR A 79 11.02 -4.02 -9.23
N ILE A 80 9.78 -3.73 -8.84
CA ILE A 80 8.60 -3.84 -9.70
C ILE A 80 7.90 -2.49 -9.78
N THR A 81 7.55 -2.09 -11.01
CA THR A 81 6.58 -1.03 -11.27
C THR A 81 5.34 -1.62 -11.92
N MET A 82 4.16 -1.40 -11.34
CA MET A 82 2.88 -1.87 -11.86
C MET A 82 2.04 -0.67 -12.31
N ASN A 83 1.67 -0.66 -13.59
CA ASN A 83 0.86 0.40 -14.18
C ASN A 83 -0.10 -0.17 -15.22
N GLY A 84 -1.02 -1.02 -14.77
CA GLY A 84 -2.06 -1.64 -15.61
C GLY A 84 -2.18 -3.15 -15.48
N ALA A 85 -1.20 -3.83 -14.88
CA ALA A 85 -1.31 -5.24 -14.55
C ALA A 85 -2.34 -5.48 -13.42
N SER A 86 -2.97 -6.65 -13.44
CA SER A 86 -3.87 -7.11 -12.38
C SER A 86 -3.32 -8.35 -11.68
N VAL A 87 -3.66 -8.54 -10.41
CA VAL A 87 -3.27 -9.70 -9.60
C VAL A 87 -4.51 -10.28 -8.93
N ASP A 88 -4.71 -11.59 -9.08
CA ASP A 88 -5.87 -12.29 -8.56
C ASP A 88 -5.43 -13.55 -7.80
N GLN A 89 -5.45 -13.46 -6.48
CA GLN A 89 -5.07 -14.54 -5.58
C GLN A 89 -6.32 -15.32 -5.16
N LYS A 90 -6.32 -16.62 -5.46
CA LYS A 90 -7.44 -17.52 -5.14
C LYS A 90 -7.29 -18.21 -3.80
N ASP A 91 -6.08 -18.29 -3.26
CA ASP A 91 -5.85 -18.83 -1.93
C ASP A 91 -6.05 -17.77 -0.85
N THR A 92 -6.96 -18.00 0.10
CA THR A 92 -7.16 -17.10 1.24
C THR A 92 -6.04 -17.21 2.28
N GLY A 93 -5.23 -18.28 2.24
CA GLY A 93 -4.11 -18.52 3.16
C GLY A 93 -2.81 -17.81 2.77
N SER A 94 -2.68 -17.31 1.55
CA SER A 94 -1.45 -16.71 1.01
C SER A 94 -1.67 -15.27 0.57
N SER A 95 -0.68 -14.40 0.73
CA SER A 95 -0.78 -13.03 0.18
C SER A 95 -0.76 -13.04 -1.35
N ALA A 96 -1.36 -12.06 -2.02
CA ALA A 96 -1.31 -12.00 -3.48
C ALA A 96 0.07 -11.53 -3.97
N ILE A 97 0.56 -10.43 -3.39
CA ILE A 97 1.91 -9.92 -3.62
C ILE A 97 2.69 -9.94 -2.31
N ASP A 98 3.91 -10.43 -2.36
CA ASP A 98 4.89 -10.36 -1.28
C ASP A 98 6.11 -9.55 -1.75
N ASN A 99 6.32 -8.38 -1.16
CA ASN A 99 7.40 -7.46 -1.48
C ASN A 99 8.40 -7.37 -0.33
N GLY A 100 9.60 -7.91 -0.51
CA GLY A 100 10.58 -8.05 0.57
C GLY A 100 10.77 -9.52 0.99
N TRP A 101 11.39 -9.72 2.13
CA TRP A 101 11.72 -11.04 2.67
C TRP A 101 10.74 -11.44 3.77
N TYR A 102 10.42 -12.73 3.84
CA TYR A 102 9.64 -13.29 4.94
C TYR A 102 10.51 -13.65 6.15
N GLY A 103 11.83 -13.78 5.94
CA GLY A 103 12.77 -14.26 6.95
C GLY A 103 12.86 -15.79 7.00
N ASN A 104 12.37 -16.49 5.97
CA ASN A 104 12.49 -17.94 5.84
C ASN A 104 12.96 -18.33 4.43
N PRO A 105 14.05 -19.13 4.29
CA PRO A 105 14.60 -19.49 2.99
C PRO A 105 13.59 -20.10 2.01
N GLY A 106 12.63 -20.91 2.49
CA GLY A 106 11.62 -21.51 1.63
C GLY A 106 10.68 -20.48 1.01
N ASN A 107 10.28 -19.48 1.80
CA ASN A 107 9.41 -18.39 1.34
C ASN A 107 10.18 -17.33 0.55
N ASP A 108 11.50 -17.26 0.72
CA ASP A 108 12.37 -16.28 0.06
C ASP A 108 13.10 -16.86 -1.16
N CYS A 109 12.56 -17.93 -1.75
CA CYS A 109 13.15 -18.60 -2.92
C CYS A 109 14.63 -19.01 -2.72
N ASN A 110 15.04 -19.26 -1.48
CA ASN A 110 16.42 -19.48 -1.02
C ASN A 110 17.37 -18.31 -1.30
N VAL A 111 16.84 -17.09 -1.40
CA VAL A 111 17.61 -15.86 -1.61
C VAL A 111 17.72 -15.12 -0.29
N THR A 112 18.94 -15.04 0.24
CA THR A 112 19.24 -14.23 1.42
C THR A 112 19.17 -12.74 1.07
N HIS A 113 18.66 -11.93 1.99
CA HIS A 113 18.68 -10.47 1.87
C HIS A 113 20.13 -9.99 1.68
N PRO A 114 20.42 -9.14 0.68
CA PRO A 114 21.74 -8.57 0.53
C PRO A 114 22.04 -7.57 1.65
N ASP A 115 23.11 -7.80 2.40
CA ASP A 115 23.71 -6.77 3.25
C ASP A 115 24.10 -5.56 2.38
N ASN A 116 23.88 -4.34 2.87
CA ASN A 116 24.20 -3.01 2.27
C ASN A 116 23.02 -2.02 2.24
N GLY A 117 21.94 -2.29 2.98
CA GLY A 117 20.74 -1.44 2.96
C GLY A 117 19.90 -1.64 1.70
N TYR A 118 20.06 -2.77 1.01
CA TYR A 118 19.21 -3.14 -0.11
C TYR A 118 17.73 -3.22 0.32
N THR A 119 16.84 -2.78 -0.57
CA THR A 119 15.38 -2.86 -0.37
C THR A 119 14.70 -3.42 -1.60
N ALA A 120 13.71 -4.29 -1.42
CA ALA A 120 12.79 -4.67 -2.49
C ALA A 120 11.78 -3.54 -2.71
N LYS A 121 11.64 -3.06 -3.94
CA LYS A 121 10.80 -1.91 -4.26
C LYS A 121 9.58 -2.33 -5.08
N LEU A 122 8.41 -1.91 -4.64
CA LEU A 122 7.15 -2.10 -5.36
C LEU A 122 6.45 -0.76 -5.50
N THR A 123 6.28 -0.29 -6.73
CA THR A 123 5.49 0.90 -7.07
C THR A 123 4.24 0.47 -7.82
N ILE A 124 3.06 0.84 -7.32
CA ILE A 124 1.76 0.57 -7.94
C ILE A 124 1.09 1.89 -8.31
N ALA A 125 1.07 2.18 -9.61
CA ALA A 125 0.40 3.35 -10.17
C ALA A 125 -1.06 3.06 -10.56
N ASN A 126 -1.32 1.86 -11.08
CA ASN A 126 -2.66 1.45 -11.50
C ASN A 126 -2.75 -0.09 -11.66
N GLY A 127 -3.96 -0.64 -11.62
CA GLY A 127 -4.23 -2.07 -11.74
C GLY A 127 -5.43 -2.52 -10.91
N ASN A 128 -5.76 -3.81 -10.96
CA ASN A 128 -6.75 -4.43 -10.09
C ASN A 128 -6.10 -5.56 -9.28
N PHE A 129 -6.25 -5.52 -7.97
CA PHE A 129 -5.59 -6.43 -7.04
C PHE A 129 -6.63 -7.05 -6.13
N SER A 130 -6.75 -8.37 -6.13
CA SER A 130 -7.80 -9.07 -5.40
C SER A 130 -7.32 -10.32 -4.68
N GLY A 131 -7.93 -10.54 -3.51
CA GLY A 131 -7.83 -11.79 -2.77
C GLY A 131 -6.55 -11.93 -1.95
N GLY A 132 -6.35 -13.14 -1.44
CA GLY A 132 -5.25 -13.48 -0.54
C GLY A 132 -5.55 -13.30 0.94
N MET A 133 -4.61 -13.75 1.78
CA MET A 133 -4.53 -13.37 3.19
C MET A 133 -4.29 -11.85 3.32
N ASN A 134 -3.42 -11.31 2.46
CA ASN A 134 -3.27 -9.88 2.23
C ASN A 134 -3.22 -9.66 0.72
N THR A 135 -3.82 -8.58 0.21
CA THR A 135 -3.70 -8.29 -1.23
C THR A 135 -2.26 -7.86 -1.55
N VAL A 136 -1.67 -7.00 -0.74
CA VAL A 136 -0.26 -6.64 -0.81
C VAL A 136 0.36 -6.80 0.59
N LYS A 137 1.40 -7.62 0.70
CA LYS A 137 2.28 -7.67 1.86
C LYS A 137 3.58 -6.94 1.52
N ASN A 138 3.86 -5.85 2.22
CA ASN A 138 5.16 -5.19 2.18
C ASN A 138 5.95 -5.67 3.40
N ASP A 139 6.84 -6.64 3.18
CA ASP A 139 7.53 -7.43 4.19
C ASP A 139 8.90 -6.82 4.54
N ASP A 140 9.72 -7.59 5.25
CA ASP A 140 11.08 -7.22 5.65
C ASP A 140 11.86 -6.59 4.48
N TYR A 141 12.46 -5.42 4.73
CA TYR A 141 13.23 -4.65 3.76
C TYR A 141 12.43 -4.24 2.50
N GLY A 142 11.11 -4.32 2.54
CA GLY A 142 10.21 -3.87 1.49
C GLY A 142 9.99 -2.35 1.54
N VAL A 143 9.97 -1.72 0.37
CA VAL A 143 9.53 -0.33 0.18
C VAL A 143 8.38 -0.33 -0.82
N LEU A 144 7.22 0.14 -0.36
CA LEU A 144 5.98 0.15 -1.13
C LEU A 144 5.50 1.58 -1.39
N GLU A 145 5.18 1.86 -2.65
CA GLU A 145 4.52 3.11 -3.06
C GLU A 145 3.26 2.79 -3.84
N ILE A 146 2.11 3.33 -3.40
CA ILE A 146 0.84 3.21 -4.11
C ILE A 146 0.31 4.59 -4.44
N SER A 147 0.03 4.86 -5.72
CA SER A 147 -0.60 6.09 -6.19
C SER A 147 -1.94 5.88 -6.89
N GLY A 148 -2.32 4.64 -7.17
CA GLY A 148 -3.60 4.30 -7.79
C GLY A 148 -3.88 2.81 -7.86
N GLY A 149 -4.97 2.45 -8.54
CA GLY A 149 -5.47 1.09 -8.67
C GLY A 149 -6.59 0.75 -7.68
N THR A 150 -7.16 -0.45 -7.85
CA THR A 150 -8.26 -0.95 -7.03
C THR A 150 -7.82 -2.21 -6.30
N PHE A 151 -8.01 -2.22 -4.99
CA PHE A 151 -7.57 -3.27 -4.08
C PHE A 151 -8.77 -3.84 -3.34
N SER A 152 -8.90 -5.16 -3.38
CA SER A 152 -9.97 -5.88 -2.69
C SER A 152 -9.45 -7.10 -1.95
N ASN A 153 -9.99 -7.33 -0.76
CA ASN A 153 -9.70 -8.53 0.02
C ASN A 153 -10.96 -9.03 0.75
N THR A 154 -10.99 -10.32 1.03
CA THR A 154 -12.09 -10.95 1.77
C THR A 154 -11.65 -11.64 3.06
N ASN A 155 -10.35 -11.85 3.29
CA ASN A 155 -9.85 -12.55 4.47
C ASN A 155 -9.06 -11.62 5.41
N GLY A 156 -8.10 -10.87 4.87
CA GLY A 156 -7.31 -9.92 5.64
C GLY A 156 -7.28 -8.54 4.99
N PRO A 157 -6.28 -7.72 5.33
CA PRO A 157 -6.19 -6.36 4.81
C PRO A 157 -5.84 -6.34 3.32
N THR A 158 -6.21 -5.26 2.67
CA THR A 158 -5.71 -4.96 1.32
C THR A 158 -4.20 -4.71 1.33
N VAL A 159 -3.68 -4.05 2.37
CA VAL A 159 -2.24 -3.81 2.53
C VAL A 159 -1.84 -4.16 3.96
N LEU A 160 -0.84 -5.03 4.10
CA LEU A 160 -0.10 -5.25 5.34
C LEU A 160 1.32 -4.71 5.14
N ASN A 161 1.67 -3.66 5.89
CA ASN A 161 3.01 -3.09 5.89
C ASN A 161 3.79 -3.54 7.13
N TRP A 162 4.98 -4.09 6.94
CA TRP A 162 5.96 -4.38 7.99
C TRP A 162 7.13 -3.40 7.99
N ASN A 163 7.50 -2.86 6.82
CA ASN A 163 8.62 -1.94 6.69
C ASN A 163 8.18 -0.52 6.32
N VAL A 164 8.44 -0.04 5.10
CA VAL A 164 8.14 1.35 4.69
C VAL A 164 7.12 1.37 3.55
N ALA A 165 5.97 2.02 3.78
CA ALA A 165 4.93 2.18 2.78
C ALA A 165 4.40 3.62 2.68
N THR A 166 4.15 4.07 1.45
CA THR A 166 3.46 5.33 1.16
C THR A 166 2.25 5.08 0.26
N ILE A 167 1.08 5.57 0.67
CA ILE A 167 -0.17 5.51 -0.11
C ILE A 167 -0.63 6.94 -0.39
N SER A 168 -0.74 7.30 -1.68
CA SER A 168 -1.15 8.62 -2.15
C SER A 168 -2.44 8.60 -2.97
N GLY A 169 -2.92 7.41 -3.35
CA GLY A 169 -4.15 7.22 -4.12
C GLY A 169 -4.57 5.76 -4.19
N GLY A 170 -5.63 5.49 -4.95
CA GLY A 170 -6.23 4.17 -5.11
C GLY A 170 -7.53 3.97 -4.32
N GLU A 171 -8.19 2.84 -4.57
CA GLU A 171 -9.42 2.42 -3.90
C GLU A 171 -9.20 1.10 -3.18
N PHE A 172 -9.45 1.07 -1.88
CA PHE A 172 -9.19 -0.07 -1.00
C PHE A 172 -10.50 -0.49 -0.33
N LYS A 173 -10.93 -1.72 -0.58
CA LYS A 173 -12.17 -2.25 -0.04
C LYS A 173 -12.00 -3.65 0.51
N VAL A 174 -12.59 -3.91 1.67
CA VAL A 174 -12.69 -5.27 2.20
C VAL A 174 -14.14 -5.66 2.44
N ASN A 175 -14.45 -6.96 2.46
CA ASN A 175 -15.79 -7.47 2.75
C ASN A 175 -15.90 -8.02 4.20
N SER A 176 -17.09 -8.53 4.56
CA SER A 176 -17.54 -8.84 5.94
C SER A 176 -16.61 -9.72 6.79
N THR A 177 -15.71 -10.50 6.18
CA THR A 177 -14.82 -11.42 6.90
C THR A 177 -13.43 -10.84 7.18
N ALA A 178 -13.06 -9.72 6.55
CA ALA A 178 -11.76 -9.09 6.78
C ALA A 178 -11.71 -8.30 8.10
N THR A 179 -10.55 -8.34 8.76
CA THR A 179 -10.34 -7.67 10.06
C THR A 179 -10.16 -6.16 9.95
N SER A 180 -9.58 -5.68 8.85
CA SER A 180 -9.28 -4.26 8.61
C SER A 180 -9.03 -4.01 7.12
N VAL A 181 -9.01 -2.73 6.69
CA VAL A 181 -8.64 -2.37 5.31
C VAL A 181 -7.12 -2.36 5.14
N ILE A 182 -6.43 -1.73 6.08
CA ILE A 182 -4.97 -1.55 6.09
C ILE A 182 -4.45 -2.02 7.44
N ALA A 183 -3.35 -2.76 7.44
CA ALA A 183 -2.65 -3.16 8.64
C ALA A 183 -1.19 -2.70 8.61
N ASN A 184 -0.67 -2.38 9.79
CA ASN A 184 0.72 -1.99 9.97
C ASN A 184 1.36 -2.81 11.11
N GLY A 185 2.51 -3.40 10.85
CA GLY A 185 3.31 -4.17 11.80
C GLY A 185 4.71 -3.58 11.88
N SER A 186 5.41 -3.87 12.97
CA SER A 186 6.79 -3.44 13.19
C SER A 186 7.49 -4.42 14.11
N PHE A 187 8.80 -4.61 13.95
CA PHE A 187 9.67 -5.15 15.00
C PHE A 187 10.70 -4.11 15.45
N ASN A 188 10.46 -2.83 15.12
CA ASN A 188 11.30 -1.68 15.45
C ASN A 188 12.77 -1.90 15.13
N ASN A 189 13.03 -2.46 13.94
CA ASN A 189 14.36 -2.75 13.44
C ASN A 189 14.47 -2.28 11.97
N GLU A 190 15.62 -2.49 11.35
CA GLU A 190 15.85 -2.04 9.97
C GLU A 190 15.03 -2.79 8.91
N ALA A 191 14.69 -4.05 9.18
CA ALA A 191 13.87 -4.89 8.31
C ALA A 191 12.40 -4.48 8.37
N ASP A 192 11.92 -4.16 9.58
CA ASP A 192 10.49 -4.01 9.92
C ASP A 192 10.22 -2.70 10.67
N LYS A 193 10.47 -1.58 9.99
CA LYS A 193 10.30 -0.25 10.57
C LYS A 193 8.84 0.09 10.89
N GLY A 194 7.89 -0.53 10.19
CA GLY A 194 6.45 -0.27 10.34
C GLY A 194 6.06 1.18 10.11
N GLN A 195 6.67 1.83 9.12
CA GLN A 195 6.40 3.22 8.75
C GLN A 195 5.40 3.27 7.61
N LEU A 196 4.17 3.70 7.92
CA LEU A 196 3.10 3.86 6.95
C LEU A 196 2.69 5.33 6.85
N THR A 197 2.77 5.89 5.64
CA THR A 197 2.31 7.25 5.34
C THR A 197 1.15 7.20 4.36
N ILE A 198 0.03 7.83 4.71
CA ILE A 198 -1.16 7.95 3.86
C ILE A 198 -1.43 9.42 3.59
N THR A 199 -1.35 9.81 2.32
CA THR A 199 -1.59 11.18 1.83
C THR A 199 -2.85 11.27 0.97
N GLY A 200 -3.42 10.14 0.56
CA GLY A 200 -4.60 10.07 -0.28
C GLY A 200 -5.16 8.66 -0.45
N GLY A 201 -6.18 8.50 -1.29
CA GLY A 201 -6.89 7.24 -1.52
C GLY A 201 -8.27 7.17 -0.89
N GLN A 202 -9.01 6.11 -1.21
CA GLN A 202 -10.35 5.83 -0.71
C GLN A 202 -10.37 4.47 -0.01
N PHE A 203 -10.72 4.45 1.28
CA PHE A 203 -10.68 3.26 2.13
C PHE A 203 -12.09 2.95 2.63
N THR A 204 -12.59 1.76 2.32
CA THR A 204 -13.92 1.31 2.73
C THR A 204 -13.82 -0.01 3.48
N SER A 205 -14.14 0.02 4.78
CA SER A 205 -14.13 -1.17 5.62
C SER A 205 -15.31 -2.10 5.34
N SER A 206 -15.25 -3.29 5.95
CA SER A 206 -16.27 -4.30 5.86
C SER A 206 -17.65 -3.81 6.31
N ASP A 207 -18.69 -4.56 5.93
CA ASP A 207 -20.09 -4.27 6.26
C ASP A 207 -20.54 -2.85 5.86
N ASN A 208 -20.09 -2.40 4.69
CA ASN A 208 -20.35 -1.07 4.12
C ASN A 208 -19.89 0.08 5.04
N GLY A 209 -18.72 -0.04 5.66
CA GLY A 209 -18.16 0.99 6.52
C GLY A 209 -18.47 0.83 8.01
N ASN A 210 -18.88 -0.35 8.45
CA ASN A 210 -19.09 -0.64 9.88
C ASN A 210 -17.94 -1.42 10.52
N GLY A 211 -17.02 -1.94 9.72
CA GLY A 211 -15.77 -2.59 10.18
C GLY A 211 -14.64 -1.61 10.46
N ASN A 212 -13.50 -2.15 10.89
CA ASN A 212 -12.30 -1.36 11.19
C ASN A 212 -11.56 -0.95 9.92
N LEU A 213 -11.01 0.27 9.92
CA LEU A 213 -10.14 0.74 8.84
C LEU A 213 -8.71 0.26 9.04
N LEU A 214 -8.22 0.35 10.28
CA LEU A 214 -6.87 0.00 10.67
C LEU A 214 -6.83 -1.35 11.38
N GLY A 215 -5.72 -2.06 11.21
CA GLY A 215 -5.35 -3.27 11.92
C GLY A 215 -3.85 -3.32 12.16
N TYR A 216 -3.34 -4.41 12.71
CA TYR A 216 -1.91 -4.56 12.98
C TYR A 216 -1.39 -5.94 12.57
N GLY A 217 -0.09 -6.00 12.29
CA GLY A 217 0.60 -7.27 12.05
C GLY A 217 0.65 -8.09 13.34
N VAL A 218 0.08 -9.29 13.33
CA VAL A 218 0.10 -10.19 14.49
C VAL A 218 1.55 -10.52 14.86
N GLY A 219 1.90 -10.37 16.13
CA GLY A 219 3.26 -10.55 16.64
C GLY A 219 4.13 -9.28 16.58
N GLY A 220 3.66 -8.22 15.92
CA GLY A 220 4.36 -6.93 15.89
C GLY A 220 4.54 -6.30 17.28
N GLN A 221 5.61 -5.52 17.40
CA GLN A 221 6.03 -4.79 18.59
C GLN A 221 5.82 -3.28 18.43
N ASN A 222 5.91 -2.56 19.55
CA ASN A 222 5.86 -1.09 19.54
C ASN A 222 7.06 -0.51 18.78
N GLY A 223 6.83 0.51 17.96
CA GLY A 223 7.89 1.27 17.28
C GLY A 223 7.53 1.73 15.87
N GLY A 224 6.51 1.12 15.26
CA GLY A 224 5.96 1.58 13.98
C GLY A 224 5.22 2.92 14.08
N SER A 225 5.02 3.57 12.93
CA SER A 225 4.27 4.82 12.79
C SER A 225 3.23 4.73 11.69
N VAL A 226 2.08 5.37 11.93
CA VAL A 226 1.03 5.56 10.91
C VAL A 226 0.71 7.04 10.84
N THR A 227 1.01 7.68 9.72
CA THR A 227 0.72 9.11 9.51
C THR A 227 -0.32 9.27 8.42
N ILE A 228 -1.38 10.04 8.69
CA ILE A 228 -2.49 10.28 7.77
C ILE A 228 -2.66 11.78 7.55
N SER A 229 -2.32 12.27 6.36
CA SER A 229 -2.48 13.67 5.96
C SER A 229 -3.54 13.88 4.88
N GLY A 230 -4.14 12.82 4.36
CA GLY A 230 -5.20 12.88 3.37
C GLY A 230 -5.89 11.55 3.11
N GLY A 231 -6.86 11.56 2.19
CA GLY A 231 -7.69 10.40 1.84
C GLY A 231 -9.11 10.45 2.40
N LYS A 232 -9.94 9.49 1.97
CA LYS A 232 -11.33 9.33 2.40
C LYS A 232 -11.51 7.97 3.07
N PHE A 233 -12.00 7.98 4.29
CA PHE A 233 -12.07 6.82 5.17
C PHE A 233 -13.52 6.55 5.56
N THR A 234 -14.07 5.44 5.07
CA THR A 234 -15.43 4.97 5.35
C THR A 234 -15.34 3.70 6.18
N GLY A 235 -15.42 3.84 7.50
CA GLY A 235 -15.21 2.77 8.47
C GLY A 235 -14.94 3.30 9.88
N LYS A 236 -14.74 2.40 10.83
CA LYS A 236 -14.34 2.70 12.21
C LYS A 236 -12.86 3.03 12.28
N MET A 237 -12.52 4.16 12.91
CA MET A 237 -11.16 4.60 13.14
C MET A 237 -10.73 4.22 14.55
N VAL A 238 -10.38 2.95 14.76
CA VAL A 238 -9.98 2.43 16.08
C VAL A 238 -8.56 1.90 15.99
N ALA A 239 -7.69 2.39 16.88
CA ALA A 239 -6.32 1.90 17.05
C ALA A 239 -5.92 1.77 18.54
N GLU A 240 -6.91 1.83 19.45
CA GLU A 240 -6.65 1.66 20.88
C GLU A 240 -6.10 0.25 21.16
N GLY A 241 -4.97 0.19 21.86
CA GLY A 241 -4.26 -1.08 22.15
C GLY A 241 -3.43 -1.64 21.00
N TYR A 242 -3.32 -0.93 19.86
CA TYR A 242 -2.42 -1.32 18.78
C TYR A 242 -0.96 -0.98 19.13
N PRO A 243 0.04 -1.64 18.50
CA PRO A 243 1.45 -1.37 18.74
C PRO A 243 1.95 -0.06 18.11
N TYR A 244 1.03 0.80 17.68
CA TYR A 244 1.28 2.12 17.14
C TYR A 244 0.06 2.99 17.42
N GLU A 245 0.27 4.31 17.42
CA GLU A 245 -0.80 5.29 17.47
C GLU A 245 -0.80 6.08 16.16
N PRO A 246 -1.92 6.16 15.43
CA PRO A 246 -1.98 6.95 14.21
C PRO A 246 -1.92 8.45 14.51
N VAL A 247 -1.27 9.20 13.63
CA VAL A 247 -1.19 10.66 13.68
C VAL A 247 -1.95 11.24 12.48
N ILE A 248 -3.00 12.00 12.74
CA ILE A 248 -3.91 12.52 11.72
C ILE A 248 -3.76 14.04 11.59
N SER A 249 -3.32 14.50 10.43
CA SER A 249 -3.22 15.91 10.06
C SER A 249 -4.16 16.31 8.92
N GLY A 250 -4.83 15.35 8.28
CA GLY A 250 -5.78 15.60 7.20
C GLY A 250 -6.63 14.37 6.85
N GLY A 251 -7.45 14.50 5.81
CA GLY A 251 -8.37 13.45 5.34
C GLY A 251 -9.82 13.68 5.73
N THR A 252 -10.70 12.75 5.35
CA THR A 252 -12.14 12.77 5.64
C THR A 252 -12.58 11.44 6.22
N PHE A 253 -13.26 11.45 7.37
CA PHE A 253 -13.59 10.25 8.14
C PHE A 253 -15.10 10.15 8.41
N SER A 254 -15.66 8.95 8.19
CA SER A 254 -17.04 8.65 8.60
C SER A 254 -17.18 8.49 10.11
N ASP A 255 -16.19 7.87 10.78
CA ASP A 255 -16.12 7.76 12.23
C ASP A 255 -15.39 8.98 12.82
N GLN A 256 -16.12 10.08 12.86
CA GLN A 256 -15.58 11.38 13.25
C GLN A 256 -15.14 11.42 14.71
N GLU A 257 -15.88 10.80 15.62
CA GLU A 257 -15.58 10.84 17.05
C GLU A 257 -14.29 10.08 17.37
N SER A 258 -14.07 8.91 16.78
CA SER A 258 -12.81 8.20 17.00
C SER A 258 -11.63 8.88 16.32
N ALA A 259 -11.82 9.47 15.13
CA ALA A 259 -10.76 10.22 14.45
C ALA A 259 -10.21 11.41 15.28
N LYS A 260 -11.06 12.09 16.08
CA LYS A 260 -10.63 13.21 16.95
C LYS A 260 -9.55 12.81 17.96
N LYS A 261 -9.51 11.54 18.38
CA LYS A 261 -8.55 11.04 19.37
C LYS A 261 -7.10 11.04 18.85
N TYR A 262 -6.94 11.05 17.54
CA TYR A 262 -5.66 10.82 16.85
C TYR A 262 -5.18 12.06 16.08
N LEU A 263 -5.76 13.23 16.35
CA LEU A 263 -5.33 14.47 15.69
C LEU A 263 -3.89 14.81 16.10
N GLU A 264 -3.09 15.23 15.13
CA GLU A 264 -1.67 15.56 15.33
C GLU A 264 -1.46 16.66 16.37
N ASN A 265 -2.41 17.61 16.47
CA ASN A 265 -2.33 18.71 17.43
C ASN A 265 -3.69 19.35 17.68
N ASP A 266 -3.76 20.14 18.75
CA ASP A 266 -4.97 20.85 19.18
C ASP A 266 -5.42 21.97 18.22
N ASN A 267 -4.67 22.31 17.17
CA ASN A 267 -5.12 23.29 16.18
C ASN A 267 -5.99 22.66 15.09
N LEU A 268 -6.17 21.35 15.09
CA LEU A 268 -7.02 20.64 14.14
C LEU A 268 -8.39 20.29 14.75
N VAL A 269 -9.39 20.14 13.89
CA VAL A 269 -10.72 19.63 14.21
C VAL A 269 -11.22 18.71 13.11
N VAL A 270 -12.09 17.78 13.47
CA VAL A 270 -12.94 17.05 12.51
C VAL A 270 -14.22 17.85 12.33
N ASN A 271 -14.44 18.39 11.13
CA ASN A 271 -15.65 19.15 10.79
C ASN A 271 -16.88 18.22 10.89
N PRO A 272 -17.88 18.54 11.74
CA PRO A 272 -19.01 17.65 11.98
C PRO A 272 -19.91 17.44 10.76
N ALA A 273 -19.97 18.41 9.84
CA ALA A 273 -20.80 18.34 8.65
C ALA A 273 -20.16 17.50 7.54
N THR A 274 -18.83 17.48 7.44
CA THR A 274 -18.12 16.87 6.31
C THR A 274 -17.25 15.67 6.71
N GLY A 275 -16.91 15.53 7.99
CA GLY A 275 -15.92 14.57 8.50
C GLY A 275 -14.48 14.94 8.15
N LYS A 276 -14.25 16.10 7.55
CA LYS A 276 -12.92 16.54 7.11
C LYS A 276 -12.08 17.03 8.29
N VAL A 277 -10.82 16.63 8.34
CA VAL A 277 -9.84 17.21 9.26
C VAL A 277 -9.33 18.53 8.68
N GLU A 278 -9.46 19.61 9.44
CA GLU A 278 -9.08 20.96 9.03
C GLU A 278 -8.65 21.82 10.23
N PRO A 279 -7.94 22.94 9.99
CA PRO A 279 -7.57 23.86 11.06
C PRO A 279 -8.79 24.46 11.76
N LYS A 280 -8.70 24.67 13.08
CA LYS A 280 -9.67 25.43 13.86
C LYS A 280 -9.80 26.84 13.28
N THR A 281 -11.03 27.23 12.97
CA THR A 281 -11.34 28.59 12.56
C THR A 281 -11.31 29.50 13.79
N ILE A 282 -10.33 30.41 13.87
CA ILE A 282 -10.33 31.48 14.86
C ILE A 282 -11.16 32.63 14.31
N THR A 283 -12.32 32.88 14.91
CA THR A 283 -13.08 34.11 14.62
C THR A 283 -12.47 35.23 15.45
N ILE A 284 -11.66 36.09 14.81
CA ILE A 284 -11.20 37.32 15.44
C ILE A 284 -12.35 38.33 15.36
N ILE A 285 -13.02 38.56 16.49
CA ILE A 285 -13.93 39.69 16.63
C ILE A 285 -13.05 40.93 16.81
N VAL A 286 -12.83 41.68 15.73
CA VAL A 286 -12.23 43.02 15.84
C VAL A 286 -13.29 43.93 16.46
N PRO A 287 -13.07 44.51 17.66
CA PRO A 287 -13.98 45.51 18.19
C PRO A 287 -13.99 46.68 17.21
N SER A 288 -15.14 46.98 16.63
CA SER A 288 -15.26 48.12 15.74
C SER A 288 -15.12 49.42 16.53
N GLU A 289 -13.95 50.04 16.48
CA GLU A 289 -13.94 51.46 16.13
C GLU A 289 -13.82 51.55 14.60
N GLY A 290 -14.98 51.39 13.92
CA GLY A 290 -15.16 51.70 12.50
C GLY A 290 -14.34 50.89 11.48
N GLY A 291 -14.99 49.90 10.85
CA GLY A 291 -14.56 49.37 9.55
C GLY A 291 -14.37 47.85 9.52
N ASN A 292 -15.27 47.15 8.84
CA ASN A 292 -15.21 45.70 8.64
C ASN A 292 -14.25 45.36 7.49
N THR A 293 -13.16 44.65 7.76
CA THR A 293 -12.34 44.00 6.72
C THR A 293 -12.19 42.52 7.04
N THR A 294 -12.85 41.67 6.24
CA THR A 294 -12.61 40.23 6.23
C THR A 294 -11.29 39.97 5.52
N THR A 295 -10.28 39.46 6.23
CA THR A 295 -9.05 38.97 5.60
C THR A 295 -8.98 37.45 5.71
N THR A 296 -9.10 36.77 4.57
CA THR A 296 -8.70 35.38 4.41
C THR A 296 -7.16 35.32 4.42
N PRO A 297 -6.50 34.45 5.20
CA PRO A 297 -5.05 34.29 5.08
C PRO A 297 -4.73 33.66 3.72
N SER A 298 -4.07 34.43 2.85
CA SER A 298 -3.45 33.91 1.63
C SER A 298 -2.11 33.28 2.00
N THR A 299 -1.93 32.00 1.70
CA THR A 299 -0.61 31.39 1.59
C THR A 299 -0.09 31.62 0.17
N ASP A 300 0.41 32.83 -0.13
CA ASP A 300 1.15 33.07 -1.36
C ASP A 300 2.64 32.85 -1.09
N ASN A 301 3.13 31.75 -1.63
CA ASN A 301 4.51 31.32 -1.59
C ASN A 301 5.04 31.46 -3.02
N THR A 302 5.38 32.69 -3.44
CA THR A 302 6.09 32.95 -4.70
C THR A 302 7.13 34.07 -4.57
N LYS A 303 8.09 34.06 -5.49
CA LYS A 303 9.52 34.28 -5.30
C LYS A 303 10.02 35.44 -6.17
N ASN A 304 10.67 36.44 -5.54
CA ASN A 304 11.85 37.22 -6.02
C ASN A 304 11.71 38.22 -7.21
N PRO A 305 12.78 38.95 -7.60
CA PRO A 305 13.44 40.13 -7.01
C PRO A 305 13.09 41.44 -7.76
N SER A 306 13.44 42.62 -7.21
CA SER A 306 13.42 43.88 -7.97
C SER A 306 14.80 44.51 -8.08
N THR A 307 15.23 44.71 -9.32
CA THR A 307 16.21 45.71 -9.75
C THR A 307 15.66 47.12 -9.54
N GLY A 308 16.50 48.01 -9.00
CA GLY A 308 16.30 49.44 -8.89
C GLY A 308 17.48 50.07 -8.18
#